data_AF-W7B547-F1
#
_entry.id   AF-W7B547-F1
#
_cell.length_a   1.000
_cell.length_b   1.000
_cell.length_c   1.000
_cell.angle_alpha   90.00
_cell.angle_beta   90.00
_cell.angle_gamma   90.00
#
_symmetry.space_group_name_H-M   'P 1'
#
loop_
_entity.id
_entity.type
_entity.pdbx_description
1 polymer ?
#
loop_
_entity_poly.entity_id
_entity_poly.type
_entity_poly.pdbx_seq_one_letter_code
_entity_poly.pdbx_strand_id
1 'polypeptide(L)'
;MLFNLAKRNLTRNFKNYLLYFFSSAFCVIIFYTFLALSFDDTIKKAASESLLVDYSLKGAAMGLILFTIIFIMYSSNFFAHKRKKELGTYVLLGLRKRQIGQMMFYENFAMGILALIAGIFGGILLYTSFVSLLLQFIDVQVKAKLTISMEAMFATVLVFLLLTIVTSFEGYRIVYRFTVLNLLKATSVVEKQARGGKVAATIGVLLLFIGYAIALTPANSGLFYKDLPTAMQLIIVILTMIAGTFLFVASFLPAMLAKLATIKPFYFNGVNMISVANLRFRMRTQAKMMATISILIAITLSAIGFTGTLYENIRAQSENFISTDYQISNGNEAAAKKFIEIAGATNISYQNKVTLLTEKSTFISESKYRELMKQIFDQNVPPLKKK
;
A
#
# COMPACT_ATOMS: atom_id res chain seq x y z
N MET A 1 -36.32 19.33 11.04
CA MET A 1 -36.32 18.35 12.15
C MET A 1 -35.18 17.33 12.05
N LEU A 2 -35.02 16.62 10.91
CA LEU A 2 -33.99 15.59 10.72
C LEU A 2 -32.53 16.11 10.82
N PHE A 3 -32.26 17.30 10.27
CA PHE A 3 -30.92 17.92 10.33
C PHE A 3 -30.50 18.29 11.76
N ASN A 4 -31.43 18.79 12.59
CA ASN A 4 -31.18 19.07 14.01
C ASN A 4 -30.96 17.78 14.82
N LEU A 5 -31.62 16.67 14.46
CA LEU A 5 -31.37 15.37 15.07
C LEU A 5 -29.96 14.85 14.73
N ALA A 6 -29.57 14.92 13.45
CA ALA A 6 -28.23 14.53 13.00
C ALA A 6 -27.12 15.35 13.67
N LYS A 7 -27.28 16.68 13.75
CA LYS A 7 -26.33 17.58 14.44
C LYS A 7 -26.19 17.26 15.92
N ARG A 8 -27.29 16.96 16.62
CA ARG A 8 -27.28 16.60 18.05
C ARG A 8 -26.70 15.20 18.31
N ASN A 9 -26.80 14.30 17.34
CA ASN A 9 -26.17 12.99 17.41
C ASN A 9 -24.65 13.04 17.20
N LEU A 10 -24.19 13.90 16.29
CA LEU A 10 -22.77 14.14 16.02
C LEU A 10 -22.02 14.62 17.27
N THR A 11 -22.63 15.53 18.04
CA THR A 11 -22.02 16.07 19.26
C THR A 11 -22.09 15.10 20.44
N ARG A 12 -23.16 14.32 20.59
CA ARG A 12 -23.33 13.40 21.74
C ARG A 12 -22.50 12.11 21.64
N ASN A 13 -22.16 11.68 20.43
CA ASN A 13 -21.38 10.47 20.16
C ASN A 13 -20.01 10.77 19.52
N PHE A 14 -19.47 11.96 19.80
CA PHE A 14 -18.28 12.52 19.15
C PHE A 14 -17.09 11.56 19.09
N LYS A 15 -16.81 10.77 20.14
CA LYS A 15 -15.69 9.80 20.14
C LYS A 15 -15.78 8.73 19.06
N ASN A 16 -16.97 8.19 18.79
CA ASN A 16 -17.14 7.19 17.75
C ASN A 16 -17.12 7.84 16.37
N TYR A 17 -17.78 9.00 16.21
CA TYR A 17 -17.77 9.77 14.96
C TYR A 17 -16.38 10.29 14.58
N LEU A 18 -15.57 10.68 15.56
CA LEU A 18 -14.18 11.09 15.36
C LEU A 18 -13.36 9.98 14.73
N LEU A 19 -13.54 8.72 15.11
CA LEU A 19 -12.76 7.62 14.53
C LEU A 19 -13.04 7.45 13.03
N TYR A 20 -14.31 7.57 12.62
CA TYR A 20 -14.68 7.55 11.20
C TYR A 20 -14.16 8.80 10.48
N PHE A 21 -14.37 9.98 11.05
CA PHE A 21 -13.87 11.24 10.50
C PHE A 21 -12.37 11.20 10.26
N PHE A 22 -11.58 10.84 11.27
CA PHE A 22 -10.12 10.76 11.16
C PHE A 22 -9.69 9.70 10.16
N SER A 23 -10.33 8.54 10.14
CA SER A 23 -10.04 7.47 9.18
C SER A 23 -10.28 7.92 7.74
N SER A 24 -11.42 8.56 7.47
CA SER A 24 -11.75 9.08 6.14
C SER A 24 -10.88 10.26 5.75
N ALA A 25 -10.65 11.21 6.66
CA ALA A 25 -9.79 12.37 6.41
C ALA A 25 -8.35 11.93 6.12
N PHE A 26 -7.82 10.95 6.86
CA PHE A 26 -6.49 10.39 6.61
C PHE A 26 -6.35 9.78 5.21
N CYS A 27 -7.38 9.09 4.72
CA CYS A 27 -7.40 8.62 3.34
C CYS A 27 -7.38 9.75 2.32
N VAL A 28 -8.18 10.81 2.53
CA VAL A 28 -8.18 11.99 1.64
C VAL A 28 -6.79 12.62 1.61
N ILE A 29 -6.16 12.77 2.77
CA ILE A 29 -4.82 13.35 2.93
C ILE A 29 -3.81 12.57 2.09
N ILE A 30 -3.72 11.26 2.27
CA ILE A 30 -2.76 10.42 1.54
C ILE A 30 -3.04 10.45 0.04
N PHE A 31 -4.32 10.33 -0.34
CA PHE A 31 -4.73 10.34 -1.74
C PHE A 31 -4.34 11.64 -2.43
N TYR A 32 -4.71 12.79 -1.85
CA TYR A 32 -4.36 14.10 -2.37
C TYR A 32 -2.84 14.27 -2.45
N THR A 33 -2.12 13.93 -1.37
CA THR A 33 -0.66 14.08 -1.29
C THR A 33 0.02 13.34 -2.45
N PHE A 34 -0.40 12.10 -2.71
CA PHE A 34 0.18 11.30 -3.78
C PHE A 34 -0.21 11.80 -5.17
N LEU A 35 -1.47 12.17 -5.37
CA LEU A 35 -1.92 12.70 -6.67
C LEU A 35 -1.22 14.04 -7.00
N ALA A 36 -1.09 14.93 -6.01
CA ALA A 36 -0.37 16.18 -6.16
C ALA A 36 1.10 15.94 -6.52
N LEU A 37 1.73 14.93 -5.89
CA LEU A 37 3.10 14.51 -6.22
C LEU A 37 3.20 13.97 -7.66
N SER A 38 2.25 13.14 -8.09
CA SER A 38 2.23 12.59 -9.45
C SER A 38 1.97 13.64 -10.52
N PHE A 39 1.28 14.74 -10.19
CA PHE A 39 0.99 15.82 -11.11
C PHE A 39 2.06 16.93 -11.15
N ASP A 40 3.02 16.91 -10.24
CA ASP A 40 4.10 17.88 -10.17
C ASP A 40 4.99 17.86 -11.42
N ASP A 41 5.21 19.02 -12.04
CA ASP A 41 5.97 19.13 -13.29
C ASP A 41 7.45 18.74 -13.12
N THR A 42 8.03 18.97 -11.94
CA THR A 42 9.41 18.59 -11.63
C THR A 42 9.54 17.07 -11.64
N ILE A 43 8.55 16.39 -11.05
CA ILE A 43 8.49 14.94 -10.94
C ILE A 43 8.14 14.31 -12.28
N LYS A 44 7.20 14.89 -13.04
CA LYS A 44 6.87 14.44 -14.40
C LYS A 44 8.06 14.54 -15.34
N LYS A 45 8.82 15.64 -15.29
CA LYS A 45 10.04 15.79 -16.11
C LYS A 45 11.10 14.76 -15.74
N ALA A 46 11.40 14.61 -14.45
CA ALA A 46 12.32 13.59 -13.98
C ALA A 46 11.86 12.16 -14.32
N ALA A 47 10.54 11.90 -14.28
CA ALA A 47 9.97 10.61 -14.64
C ALA A 47 9.98 10.35 -16.16
N SER A 48 9.83 11.38 -16.98
CA SER A 48 9.81 11.24 -18.45
C SER A 48 11.16 10.82 -19.03
N GLU A 49 12.26 11.07 -18.31
CA GLU A 49 13.60 10.64 -18.70
C GLU A 49 13.84 9.14 -18.45
N SER A 50 13.03 8.51 -17.59
CA SER A 50 13.16 7.09 -17.25
C SER A 50 11.81 6.38 -17.29
N LEU A 51 11.63 5.51 -18.29
CA LEU A 51 10.43 4.66 -18.45
C LEU A 51 10.09 3.91 -17.15
N LEU A 52 11.10 3.44 -16.42
CA LEU A 52 10.92 2.74 -15.14
C LEU A 52 10.26 3.63 -14.08
N VAL A 53 10.62 4.91 -14.01
CA VAL A 53 10.06 5.86 -13.03
C VAL A 53 8.62 6.21 -13.41
N ASP A 54 8.33 6.45 -14.69
CA ASP A 54 6.97 6.75 -15.16
C ASP A 54 6.00 5.58 -14.92
N TYR A 55 6.38 4.35 -15.26
CA TYR A 55 5.55 3.17 -14.98
C TYR A 55 5.37 2.92 -13.48
N SER A 56 6.40 3.16 -12.67
CA SER A 56 6.32 2.98 -11.22
C SER A 56 5.37 4.00 -10.57
N LEU A 57 5.43 5.27 -10.99
CA LEU A 57 4.52 6.32 -10.50
C LEU A 57 3.06 6.05 -10.90
N LYS A 58 2.81 5.66 -12.15
CA LYS A 58 1.47 5.27 -12.62
C LYS A 58 0.94 4.03 -11.90
N GLY A 59 1.79 3.03 -11.70
CA GLY A 59 1.45 1.82 -10.96
C GLY A 59 1.09 2.11 -9.49
N ALA A 60 1.88 2.97 -8.84
CA ALA A 60 1.61 3.41 -7.47
C ALA A 60 0.32 4.25 -7.38
N ALA A 61 0.04 5.13 -8.34
CA ALA A 61 -1.23 5.88 -8.40
C ALA A 61 -2.44 4.95 -8.49
N MET A 62 -2.38 3.95 -9.37
CA MET A 62 -3.45 2.95 -9.52
C MET A 62 -3.63 2.11 -8.24
N GLY A 63 -2.53 1.66 -7.62
CA GLY A 63 -2.57 0.92 -6.36
C GLY A 63 -3.20 1.75 -5.23
N LEU A 64 -2.92 3.05 -5.19
CA LEU A 64 -3.42 3.96 -4.16
C LEU A 64 -4.92 4.25 -4.35
N ILE A 65 -5.42 4.35 -5.58
CA ILE A 65 -6.86 4.42 -5.87
C ILE A 65 -7.56 3.17 -5.32
N LEU A 66 -7.04 1.98 -5.64
CA LEU A 66 -7.65 0.72 -5.22
C LEU A 66 -7.63 0.56 -3.69
N PHE A 67 -6.52 0.90 -3.04
CA PHE A 67 -6.40 0.93 -1.59
C PHE A 67 -7.43 1.86 -0.94
N THR A 68 -7.58 3.07 -1.47
CA THR A 68 -8.49 4.09 -0.96
C THR A 68 -9.95 3.64 -1.03
N ILE A 69 -10.36 3.02 -2.15
CA ILE A 69 -11.70 2.47 -2.33
C ILE A 69 -11.98 1.39 -1.28
N ILE A 70 -11.09 0.38 -1.16
CA ILE A 70 -11.28 -0.73 -0.23
C ILE A 70 -11.33 -0.24 1.23
N PHE A 71 -10.41 0.66 1.59
CA PHE A 71 -10.31 1.15 2.95
C PHE A 71 -11.54 1.99 3.35
N ILE A 72 -12.03 2.86 2.47
CA ILE A 72 -13.22 3.68 2.75
C ILE A 72 -14.48 2.83 2.85
N MET A 73 -14.65 1.84 1.97
CA MET A 73 -15.75 0.88 2.06
C MET A 73 -15.70 0.08 3.37
N TYR A 74 -14.52 -0.41 3.75
CA TYR A 74 -14.33 -1.15 5.00
C TYR A 74 -14.61 -0.26 6.23
N SER A 75 -14.06 0.96 6.25
CA SER A 75 -14.22 1.92 7.35
C SER A 75 -15.69 2.32 7.54
N SER A 76 -16.40 2.60 6.45
CA SER A 76 -17.85 2.90 6.48
C SER A 76 -18.66 1.72 7.04
N ASN A 77 -18.40 0.51 6.55
CA ASN A 77 -19.10 -0.68 7.02
C ASN A 77 -18.83 -0.99 8.50
N PHE A 78 -17.58 -0.85 8.94
CA PHE A 78 -17.19 -1.01 10.33
C PHE A 78 -17.90 0.00 11.25
N PHE A 79 -17.98 1.27 10.80
CA PHE A 79 -18.67 2.31 11.55
C PHE A 79 -20.18 2.05 11.66
N ALA A 80 -20.83 1.69 10.55
CA ALA A 80 -22.24 1.31 10.53
C ALA A 80 -22.51 0.08 11.42
N HIS A 81 -21.56 -0.85 11.53
CA HIS A 81 -21.66 -2.02 12.41
C HIS A 81 -21.60 -1.64 13.90
N LYS A 82 -20.77 -0.68 14.29
CA LYS A 82 -20.69 -0.21 15.68
C LYS A 82 -21.98 0.48 16.16
N ARG A 83 -22.76 1.06 15.24
CA ARG A 83 -24.00 1.80 15.55
C ARG A 83 -25.26 0.94 15.60
N LYS A 84 -25.14 -0.39 15.40
CA LYS A 84 -26.30 -1.32 15.41
C LYS A 84 -27.15 -1.22 16.69
N LYS A 85 -26.55 -1.02 17.87
CA LYS A 85 -27.28 -0.90 19.14
C LYS A 85 -28.14 0.37 19.22
N GLU A 86 -27.65 1.48 18.68
CA GLU A 86 -28.38 2.75 18.59
C GLU A 86 -29.54 2.64 17.60
N LEU A 87 -29.27 2.06 16.42
CA LEU A 87 -30.28 1.82 15.39
C LEU A 87 -31.41 0.92 15.89
N GLY A 88 -31.08 -0.08 16.73
CA GLY A 88 -32.07 -0.94 17.37
C GLY A 88 -32.97 -0.20 18.35
N THR A 89 -32.39 0.74 19.10
CA THR A 89 -33.16 1.58 20.04
C THR A 89 -34.12 2.49 19.28
N TYR A 90 -33.72 3.06 18.13
CA TYR A 90 -34.61 3.86 17.29
C TYR A 90 -35.79 3.05 16.73
N VAL A 91 -35.56 1.79 16.36
CA VAL A 91 -36.66 0.91 15.93
C VAL A 91 -37.59 0.58 17.09
N LEU A 92 -37.07 0.35 18.31
CA LEU A 92 -37.88 0.13 19.51
C LEU A 92 -38.74 1.35 19.89
N LEU A 93 -38.26 2.56 19.58
CA LEU A 93 -39.00 3.81 19.77
C LEU A 93 -40.05 4.07 18.67
N GLY A 94 -40.28 3.12 17.74
CA GLY A 94 -41.32 3.20 16.72
C GLY A 94 -40.94 3.97 15.45
N LEU A 95 -39.67 4.34 15.27
CA LEU A 95 -39.23 5.02 14.04
C LEU A 95 -39.29 4.08 12.83
N ARG A 96 -39.82 4.58 11.70
CA ARG A 96 -39.88 3.81 10.45
C ARG A 96 -38.46 3.58 9.93
N LYS A 97 -38.18 2.36 9.45
CA LYS A 97 -36.86 2.00 8.87
C LYS A 97 -36.37 2.99 7.80
N ARG A 98 -37.28 3.56 7.00
CA ARG A 98 -36.97 4.58 5.98
C ARG A 98 -36.41 5.86 6.58
N GLN A 99 -36.96 6.32 7.72
CA GLN A 99 -36.51 7.54 8.40
C GLN A 99 -35.12 7.34 9.01
N ILE A 100 -34.87 6.16 9.61
CA ILE A 100 -33.56 5.79 10.16
C ILE A 100 -32.51 5.70 9.04
N GLY A 101 -32.85 5.08 7.92
CA GLY A 101 -31.97 4.99 6.75
C GLY A 101 -31.63 6.37 6.18
N GLN A 102 -32.62 7.25 6.01
CA GLN A 102 -32.39 8.63 5.54
C GLN A 102 -31.51 9.41 6.51
N MET A 103 -31.72 9.26 7.82
CA MET A 103 -30.88 9.90 8.84
C MET A 103 -29.42 9.42 8.74
N MET A 104 -29.17 8.11 8.60
CA MET A 104 -27.82 7.59 8.41
C MET A 104 -27.16 8.08 7.12
N PHE A 105 -27.92 8.19 6.04
CA PHE A 105 -27.42 8.73 4.78
C PHE A 105 -26.90 10.16 4.97
N TYR A 106 -27.70 11.04 5.56
CA TYR A 106 -27.29 12.43 5.78
C TYR A 106 -26.14 12.56 6.78
N GLU A 107 -26.10 11.75 7.83
CA GLU A 107 -24.98 11.74 8.78
C GLU A 107 -23.68 11.30 8.09
N ASN A 108 -23.69 10.20 7.33
CA ASN A 108 -22.51 9.72 6.60
C ASN A 108 -22.06 10.70 5.54
N PHE A 109 -23.01 11.29 4.80
CA PHE A 109 -22.72 12.26 3.75
C PHE A 109 -22.10 13.55 4.31
N ALA A 110 -22.66 14.10 5.39
CA ALA A 110 -22.10 15.28 6.06
C ALA A 110 -20.69 15.01 6.61
N MET A 111 -20.47 13.83 7.19
CA MET A 111 -19.16 13.42 7.69
C MET A 111 -18.13 13.24 6.57
N GLY A 112 -18.54 12.66 5.44
CA GLY A 112 -17.69 12.54 4.25
C GLY A 112 -17.27 13.90 3.69
N ILE A 113 -18.18 14.87 3.64
CA ILE A 113 -17.86 16.26 3.21
C ILE A 113 -16.88 16.91 4.18
N LEU A 114 -17.11 16.83 5.49
CA LEU A 114 -16.19 17.39 6.48
C LEU A 114 -14.80 16.75 6.38
N ALA A 115 -14.74 15.43 6.20
CA ALA A 115 -13.50 14.70 6.04
C ALA A 115 -12.76 15.06 4.74
N LEU A 116 -13.50 15.30 3.64
CA LEU A 116 -12.95 15.77 2.37
C LEU A 116 -12.33 17.16 2.53
N ILE A 117 -13.03 18.11 3.16
CA ILE A 117 -12.52 19.46 3.38
C ILE A 117 -11.25 19.40 4.24
N ALA A 118 -11.35 18.80 5.43
CA ALA A 118 -10.21 18.68 6.35
C ALA A 118 -9.04 17.92 5.71
N GLY A 119 -9.34 16.91 4.90
CA GLY A 119 -8.35 16.09 4.24
C GLY A 119 -7.60 16.79 3.11
N ILE A 120 -8.27 17.64 2.34
CA ILE A 120 -7.59 18.50 1.34
C ILE A 120 -6.66 19.49 2.05
N PHE A 121 -7.12 20.15 3.12
CA PHE A 121 -6.28 21.05 3.90
C PHE A 121 -5.05 20.34 4.47
N GLY A 122 -5.24 19.16 5.09
CA GLY A 122 -4.13 18.35 5.59
C GLY A 122 -3.21 17.82 4.48
N GLY A 123 -3.78 17.47 3.33
CA GLY A 123 -3.06 17.00 2.16
C GLY A 123 -2.15 18.06 1.53
N ILE A 124 -2.58 19.32 1.46
CA ILE A 124 -1.76 20.44 0.97
C ILE A 124 -0.53 20.65 1.86
N LEU A 125 -0.73 20.60 3.18
CA LEU A 125 0.36 20.71 4.15
C LEU A 125 1.35 19.53 4.04
N LEU A 126 0.83 18.31 3.92
CA LEU A 126 1.67 17.12 3.80
C LEU A 126 2.39 17.03 2.46
N TYR A 127 1.73 17.36 1.34
CA TYR A 127 2.36 17.42 0.01
C TYR A 127 3.60 18.31 0.02
N THR A 128 3.52 19.49 0.62
CA THR A 128 4.65 20.43 0.69
C THR A 128 5.84 19.83 1.45
N SER A 129 5.57 19.15 2.57
CA SER A 129 6.58 18.43 3.34
C SER A 129 7.18 17.27 2.56
N PHE A 130 6.36 16.49 1.84
CA PHE A 130 6.80 15.35 1.03
C PHE A 130 7.67 15.77 -0.16
N VAL A 131 7.31 16.83 -0.88
CA VAL A 131 8.14 17.36 -1.98
C VAL A 131 9.48 17.86 -1.45
N SER A 132 9.48 18.59 -0.33
CA SER A 132 10.71 19.08 0.30
C SER A 132 11.63 17.93 0.72
N LEU A 133 11.06 16.89 1.33
CA LEU A 133 11.78 15.69 1.73
C LEU A 133 12.33 14.95 0.50
N LEU A 134 11.53 14.78 -0.56
CA LEU A 134 11.97 14.14 -1.80
C LEU A 134 13.14 14.91 -2.45
N LEU A 135 13.08 16.24 -2.53
CA LEU A 135 14.16 17.06 -3.09
C LEU A 135 15.44 16.95 -2.26
N GLN A 136 15.31 16.86 -0.93
CA GLN A 136 16.46 16.62 -0.05
C GLN A 136 17.09 15.24 -0.27
N PHE A 137 16.29 14.20 -0.55
CA PHE A 137 16.80 12.87 -0.88
C PHE A 137 17.53 12.80 -2.23
N ILE A 138 17.20 13.69 -3.18
CA ILE A 138 17.81 13.74 -4.52
C ILE A 138 18.95 14.78 -4.60
N ASP A 139 19.30 15.42 -3.47
CA ASP A 139 20.34 16.48 -3.36
C ASP A 139 20.15 17.68 -4.31
N VAL A 140 18.89 17.97 -4.66
CA VAL A 140 18.55 19.12 -5.50
C VAL A 140 18.30 20.33 -4.58
N GLN A 141 19.18 21.32 -4.61
CA GLN A 141 19.07 22.56 -3.82
C GLN A 141 18.02 23.54 -4.37
N VAL A 142 16.81 23.06 -4.62
CA VAL A 142 15.67 23.91 -5.01
C VAL A 142 14.70 23.96 -3.84
N LYS A 143 14.37 25.18 -3.38
CA LYS A 143 13.30 25.36 -2.39
C LYS A 143 11.97 24.92 -3.00
N ALA A 144 11.34 23.90 -2.41
CA ALA A 144 9.99 23.50 -2.77
C ALA A 144 9.07 24.72 -2.67
N LYS A 145 8.46 25.12 -3.78
CA LYS A 145 7.37 26.11 -3.76
C LYS A 145 6.08 25.39 -3.38
N LEU A 146 5.24 26.07 -2.60
CA LEU A 146 3.89 25.62 -2.29
C LEU A 146 3.04 25.70 -3.57
N THR A 147 3.08 24.64 -4.37
CA THR A 147 2.28 24.49 -5.60
C THR A 147 1.02 23.73 -5.29
N ILE A 148 -0.13 24.37 -5.48
CA ILE A 148 -1.42 23.70 -5.35
C ILE A 148 -1.77 23.11 -6.71
N SER A 149 -1.75 21.79 -6.82
CA SER A 149 -2.21 21.10 -8.03
C SER A 149 -3.74 21.11 -8.10
N MET A 150 -4.29 21.97 -8.96
CA MET A 150 -5.74 22.02 -9.21
C MET A 150 -6.28 20.71 -9.78
N GLU A 151 -5.49 20.03 -10.62
CA GLU A 151 -5.82 18.71 -11.16
C GLU A 151 -5.97 17.67 -10.05
N ALA A 152 -5.02 17.64 -9.10
CA ALA A 152 -5.06 16.74 -7.95
C ALA A 152 -6.28 17.01 -7.06
N MET A 153 -6.58 18.30 -6.82
CA MET A 153 -7.73 18.72 -6.02
C MET A 153 -9.04 18.26 -6.66
N PHE A 154 -9.24 18.52 -7.96
CA PHE A 154 -10.46 18.14 -8.65
C PHE A 154 -10.67 16.62 -8.68
N ALA A 155 -9.62 15.85 -9.01
CA ALA A 155 -9.69 14.40 -9.02
C ALA A 155 -9.99 13.82 -7.62
N THR A 156 -9.38 14.38 -6.56
CA THR A 156 -9.66 13.99 -5.18
C THR A 156 -11.11 14.27 -4.80
N VAL A 157 -11.63 15.46 -5.13
CA VAL A 157 -13.02 15.83 -4.86
C VAL A 157 -13.96 14.87 -5.56
N LEU A 158 -13.74 14.59 -6.84
CA LEU A 158 -14.59 13.70 -7.64
C LEU A 158 -14.64 12.28 -7.06
N VAL A 159 -13.47 11.67 -6.80
CA VAL A 159 -13.38 10.30 -6.27
C VAL A 159 -14.01 10.21 -4.87
N PHE A 160 -13.69 11.13 -3.98
CA PHE A 160 -14.23 11.09 -2.61
C PHE A 160 -15.71 11.44 -2.54
N LEU A 161 -16.22 12.29 -3.43
CA LEU A 161 -17.64 12.57 -3.51
C LEU A 161 -18.41 11.33 -3.98
N LEU A 162 -17.93 10.62 -5.01
CA LEU A 162 -18.50 9.34 -5.43
C LEU A 162 -18.45 8.30 -4.31
N LEU A 163 -17.31 8.15 -3.63
CA LEU A 163 -17.18 7.20 -2.52
C LEU A 163 -18.08 7.56 -1.34
N THR A 164 -18.24 8.84 -1.03
CA THR A 164 -19.14 9.32 0.02
C THR A 164 -20.60 8.97 -0.32
N ILE A 165 -21.00 9.11 -1.58
CA ILE A 165 -22.34 8.70 -2.03
C ILE A 165 -22.52 7.18 -1.89
N VAL A 166 -21.58 6.39 -2.42
CA VAL A 166 -21.65 4.92 -2.37
C VAL A 166 -21.71 4.42 -0.93
N THR A 167 -20.83 4.91 -0.05
CA THR A 167 -20.80 4.51 1.36
C THR A 167 -22.02 5.00 2.15
N SER A 168 -22.62 6.13 1.77
CA SER A 168 -23.89 6.59 2.35
C SER A 168 -25.06 5.68 1.95
N PHE A 169 -25.08 5.18 0.71
CA PHE A 169 -26.04 4.16 0.28
C PHE A 169 -25.84 2.82 0.98
N GLU A 170 -24.59 2.40 1.24
CA GLU A 170 -24.32 1.21 2.05
C GLU A 170 -24.86 1.35 3.48
N GLY A 171 -24.66 2.51 4.11
CA GLY A 171 -25.25 2.85 5.41
C GLY A 171 -26.78 2.73 5.41
N TYR A 172 -27.44 3.24 4.36
CA TYR A 172 -28.88 3.08 4.16
C TYR A 172 -29.29 1.60 4.02
N ARG A 173 -28.56 0.82 3.22
CA ARG A 173 -28.86 -0.60 2.94
C ARG A 173 -28.71 -1.48 4.18
N ILE A 174 -27.74 -1.19 5.03
CA ILE A 174 -27.53 -1.86 6.32
C ILE A 174 -28.82 -1.78 7.15
N VAL A 175 -29.38 -0.59 7.35
CA VAL A 175 -30.62 -0.41 8.13
C VAL A 175 -31.79 -1.22 7.57
N TYR A 176 -31.88 -1.35 6.24
CA TYR A 176 -32.96 -2.09 5.61
C TYR A 176 -32.83 -3.61 5.75
N ARG A 177 -31.61 -4.15 5.63
CA ARG A 177 -31.34 -5.59 5.71
C ARG A 177 -31.33 -6.15 7.14
N PHE A 178 -31.18 -5.32 8.17
CA PHE A 178 -31.19 -5.80 9.54
C PHE A 178 -32.63 -5.97 10.08
N THR A 179 -33.01 -7.22 10.36
CA THR A 179 -34.23 -7.57 11.12
C THR A 179 -34.02 -7.30 12.61
N VAL A 180 -35.03 -6.72 13.26
CA VAL A 180 -35.04 -6.30 14.67
C VAL A 180 -34.56 -7.41 15.63
N LEU A 181 -34.86 -8.66 15.29
CA LEU A 181 -34.53 -9.86 16.06
C LEU A 181 -33.01 -10.15 16.12
N ASN A 182 -32.26 -9.81 15.06
CA ASN A 182 -30.81 -9.98 15.03
C ASN A 182 -30.06 -8.84 15.75
N LEU A 183 -30.67 -7.67 15.93
CA LEU A 183 -30.08 -6.56 16.68
C LEU A 183 -30.09 -6.79 18.20
N LEU A 184 -31.13 -7.45 18.71
CA LEU A 184 -31.25 -7.79 20.14
C LEU A 184 -30.44 -9.05 20.51
N LYS A 185 -30.24 -9.98 19.57
CA LYS A 185 -29.43 -11.20 19.77
C LYS A 185 -27.95 -11.07 19.40
N ALA A 186 -27.49 -9.94 18.86
CA ALA A 186 -26.09 -9.74 18.44
C ALA A 186 -25.08 -9.88 19.60
N THR A 187 -25.51 -9.68 20.85
CA THR A 187 -24.68 -9.86 22.05
C THR A 187 -24.50 -11.31 22.48
N SER A 188 -25.35 -12.23 21.98
CA SER A 188 -25.41 -13.63 22.46
C SER A 188 -25.14 -14.67 21.37
N VAL A 189 -24.82 -14.28 20.14
CA VAL A 189 -24.26 -15.21 19.16
C VAL A 189 -22.81 -15.46 19.57
N VAL A 190 -22.64 -16.41 20.50
CA VAL A 190 -21.36 -17.08 20.73
C VAL A 190 -20.89 -17.56 19.37
N GLU A 191 -19.93 -16.86 18.78
CA GLU A 191 -19.39 -17.21 17.46
C GLU A 191 -19.08 -18.70 17.45
N LYS A 192 -19.77 -19.38 16.53
CA LYS A 192 -19.72 -20.83 16.35
C LYS A 192 -18.25 -21.23 16.26
N GLN A 193 -17.88 -22.18 17.11
CA GLN A 193 -16.52 -22.68 17.31
C GLN A 193 -15.70 -22.70 16.02
N ALA A 194 -14.76 -21.77 15.86
CA ALA A 194 -13.58 -22.04 15.06
C ALA A 194 -12.72 -23.02 15.87
N ARG A 195 -13.08 -24.32 15.84
CA ARG A 195 -12.10 -25.37 16.10
C ARG A 195 -11.12 -25.28 14.93
N GLY A 196 -10.11 -24.41 15.06
CA GLY A 196 -8.90 -24.54 14.27
C GLY A 196 -8.40 -25.97 14.52
N GLY A 197 -8.64 -26.86 13.56
CA GLY A 197 -8.23 -28.25 13.68
C GLY A 197 -6.73 -28.29 13.92
N LYS A 198 -6.24 -29.25 14.70
CA LYS A 198 -4.79 -29.43 14.94
C LYS A 198 -4.01 -29.44 13.61
N VAL A 199 -4.64 -29.93 12.54
CA VAL A 199 -4.16 -29.91 11.15
C VAL A 199 -3.92 -28.49 10.61
N ALA A 200 -4.85 -27.55 10.83
CA ALA A 200 -4.69 -26.17 10.38
C ALA A 200 -3.56 -25.46 11.13
N ALA A 201 -3.37 -25.79 12.42
CA ALA A 201 -2.26 -25.25 13.21
C ALA A 201 -0.89 -25.75 12.67
N THR A 202 -0.76 -27.03 12.35
CA THR A 202 0.48 -27.59 11.79
C THR A 202 0.76 -27.07 10.38
N ILE A 203 -0.27 -26.96 9.54
CA ILE A 203 -0.16 -26.37 8.19
C ILE A 203 0.34 -24.93 8.27
N GLY A 204 -0.21 -24.11 9.18
CA GLY A 204 0.22 -22.72 9.36
C GLY A 204 1.71 -22.58 9.68
N VAL A 205 2.21 -23.42 10.59
CA VAL A 205 3.64 -23.43 10.97
C VAL A 205 4.51 -23.90 9.79
N LEU A 206 4.10 -24.96 9.09
CA LEU A 206 4.83 -25.46 7.93
C LEU A 206 4.90 -24.42 6.80
N LEU A 207 3.80 -23.73 6.50
CA LEU A 207 3.79 -22.67 5.50
C LEU A 207 4.77 -21.53 5.88
N LEU A 208 4.79 -21.10 7.14
CA LEU A 208 5.74 -20.08 7.58
C LEU A 208 7.19 -20.54 7.43
N PHE A 209 7.48 -21.79 7.79
CA PHE A 209 8.82 -22.35 7.67
C PHE A 209 9.25 -22.47 6.21
N ILE A 210 8.37 -22.98 5.34
CA ILE A 210 8.61 -23.09 3.89
C ILE A 210 8.80 -21.70 3.28
N GLY A 211 7.93 -20.74 3.61
CA GLY A 211 8.03 -19.37 3.12
C GLY A 211 9.36 -18.71 3.50
N TYR A 212 9.82 -18.91 4.73
CA TYR A 212 11.11 -18.39 5.20
C TYR A 212 12.30 -19.11 4.56
N ALA A 213 12.23 -20.44 4.41
CA ALA A 213 13.26 -21.22 3.73
C ALA A 213 13.44 -20.77 2.27
N ILE A 214 12.34 -20.56 1.54
CA ILE A 214 12.38 -20.06 0.16
C ILE A 214 12.92 -18.64 0.11
N ALA A 215 12.54 -17.77 1.06
CA ALA A 215 13.00 -16.38 1.09
C ALA A 215 14.51 -16.24 1.33
N LEU A 216 15.13 -17.18 2.07
CA LEU A 216 16.56 -17.18 2.35
C LEU A 216 17.42 -17.87 1.28
N THR A 217 16.82 -18.69 0.41
CA THR A 217 17.58 -19.34 -0.67
C THR A 217 17.84 -18.38 -1.83
N PRO A 218 19.09 -18.26 -2.34
CA PRO A 218 19.40 -17.45 -3.50
C PRO A 218 18.61 -17.92 -4.74
N ALA A 219 18.11 -16.96 -5.53
CA ALA A 219 17.25 -17.21 -6.70
C ALA A 219 17.84 -18.19 -7.72
N ASN A 220 19.17 -18.32 -7.77
CA ASN A 220 19.89 -19.16 -8.74
C ASN A 220 20.26 -20.56 -8.21
N SER A 221 20.03 -20.86 -6.92
CA SER A 221 20.46 -22.13 -6.28
C SER A 221 19.35 -22.89 -5.55
N GLY A 222 18.09 -22.43 -5.64
CA GLY A 222 16.96 -23.05 -4.92
C GLY A 222 16.57 -24.44 -5.44
N LEU A 223 16.56 -25.44 -4.54
CA LEU A 223 16.10 -26.82 -4.75
C LEU A 223 14.64 -26.96 -5.22
N PHE A 224 13.81 -25.94 -5.04
CA PHE A 224 12.35 -26.05 -5.22
C PHE A 224 11.79 -25.41 -6.50
N TYR A 225 12.47 -24.41 -7.10
CA TYR A 225 11.89 -23.59 -8.19
C TYR A 225 12.92 -22.98 -9.16
N LYS A 226 13.98 -23.71 -9.49
CA LYS A 226 15.09 -23.22 -10.35
C LYS A 226 14.64 -22.68 -11.72
N ASP A 227 13.54 -23.21 -12.27
CA ASP A 227 13.04 -22.86 -13.60
C ASP A 227 11.90 -21.83 -13.59
N LEU A 228 11.47 -21.34 -12.42
CA LEU A 228 10.39 -20.35 -12.33
C LEU A 228 10.91 -18.92 -12.47
N PRO A 229 10.20 -18.03 -13.19
CA PRO A 229 10.54 -16.61 -13.23
C PRO A 229 10.60 -16.01 -11.82
N THR A 230 11.58 -15.12 -11.57
CA THR A 230 11.82 -14.47 -10.27
C THR A 230 10.55 -13.78 -9.72
N ALA A 231 9.72 -13.23 -10.60
CA ALA A 231 8.44 -12.62 -10.23
C ALA A 231 7.44 -13.64 -9.65
N MET A 232 7.37 -14.86 -10.20
CA MET A 232 6.51 -15.92 -9.67
C MET A 232 6.99 -16.43 -8.31
N GLN A 233 8.31 -16.53 -8.11
CA GLN A 233 8.88 -16.90 -6.81
C GLN A 233 8.47 -15.91 -5.71
N LEU A 234 8.53 -14.61 -6.01
CA LEU A 234 8.10 -13.53 -5.11
C LEU A 234 6.61 -13.64 -4.73
N ILE A 235 5.74 -13.89 -5.70
CA ILE A 235 4.30 -14.07 -5.47
C ILE A 235 4.04 -15.27 -4.56
N ILE A 236 4.72 -16.40 -4.79
CA ILE A 236 4.58 -17.62 -3.98
C ILE A 236 5.01 -17.35 -2.53
N VAL A 237 6.13 -16.68 -2.31
CA VAL A 237 6.61 -16.33 -0.96
C VAL A 237 5.59 -15.44 -0.24
N ILE A 238 5.09 -14.39 -0.90
CA ILE A 238 4.10 -13.46 -0.32
C ILE A 238 2.82 -14.21 0.05
N LEU A 239 2.27 -15.03 -0.85
CA LEU A 239 1.04 -15.78 -0.59
C LEU A 239 1.22 -16.79 0.54
N THR A 240 2.35 -17.50 0.55
CA THR A 240 2.67 -18.49 1.57
C THR A 240 2.83 -17.84 2.94
N MET A 241 3.48 -16.68 3.03
CA MET A 241 3.61 -15.93 4.27
C MET A 241 2.27 -15.38 4.77
N ILE A 242 1.46 -14.76 3.91
CA ILE A 242 0.15 -14.23 4.30
C ILE A 242 -0.76 -15.35 4.82
N ALA A 243 -0.85 -16.47 4.09
CA ALA A 243 -1.64 -17.62 4.49
C ALA A 243 -1.09 -18.27 5.77
N GLY A 244 0.23 -18.41 5.87
CA GLY A 244 0.93 -18.93 7.04
C GLY A 244 0.67 -18.12 8.30
N THR A 245 0.84 -16.80 8.25
CA THR A 245 0.57 -15.89 9.39
C THR A 245 -0.90 -15.94 9.79
N PHE A 246 -1.82 -15.98 8.82
CA PHE A 246 -3.25 -16.07 9.13
C PHE A 246 -3.60 -17.36 9.86
N LEU A 247 -3.18 -18.52 9.35
CA LEU A 247 -3.41 -19.81 10.01
C LEU A 247 -2.68 -19.91 11.35
N PHE A 248 -1.48 -19.34 11.46
CA PHE A 248 -0.71 -19.33 12.69
C PHE A 248 -1.45 -18.60 13.81
N VAL A 249 -1.92 -17.37 13.56
CA VAL A 249 -2.68 -16.60 14.56
C VAL A 249 -4.07 -17.18 14.81
N ALA A 250 -4.76 -17.64 13.75
CA ALA A 250 -6.12 -18.15 13.86
C ALA A 250 -6.22 -19.56 14.48
N SER A 251 -5.22 -20.42 14.26
CA SER A 251 -5.28 -21.84 14.65
C SER A 251 -4.16 -22.26 15.58
N PHE A 252 -2.90 -21.88 15.30
CA PHE A 252 -1.76 -22.31 16.11
C PHE A 252 -1.73 -21.66 17.49
N LEU A 253 -1.89 -20.33 17.59
CA LEU A 253 -1.91 -19.63 18.89
C LEU A 253 -2.98 -20.19 19.85
N PRO A 254 -4.26 -20.35 19.43
CA PRO A 254 -5.28 -20.96 20.29
C PRO A 254 -4.96 -22.42 20.67
N ALA A 255 -4.38 -23.20 19.76
CA ALA A 255 -4.00 -24.58 20.03
C ALA A 255 -2.82 -24.67 21.02
N MET A 256 -1.85 -23.77 20.92
CA MET A 256 -0.74 -23.63 21.86
C MET A 256 -1.26 -23.29 23.26
N LEU A 257 -2.18 -22.32 23.37
CA LEU A 257 -2.81 -21.96 24.65
C LEU A 257 -3.64 -23.11 25.23
N ALA A 258 -4.32 -23.89 24.38
CA ALA A 258 -5.04 -25.07 24.82
C ALA A 258 -4.10 -26.15 25.37
N LYS A 259 -2.91 -26.35 24.77
CA LYS A 259 -1.87 -27.23 25.31
C LYS A 259 -1.29 -26.70 26.62
N LEU A 260 -1.00 -25.40 26.70
CA LEU A 260 -0.49 -24.77 27.94
C LEU A 260 -1.47 -24.97 29.11
N ALA A 261 -2.77 -24.92 28.84
CA ALA A 261 -3.81 -25.17 29.84
C ALA A 261 -3.86 -26.62 30.35
N THR A 262 -3.23 -27.58 29.65
CA THR A 262 -3.14 -28.98 30.12
C THR A 262 -1.95 -29.25 31.03
N ILE A 263 -0.96 -28.34 31.07
CA ILE A 263 0.23 -28.48 31.91
C ILE A 263 -0.12 -28.01 33.33
N LYS A 264 -0.55 -28.95 34.19
CA LYS A 264 -1.00 -28.70 35.56
C LYS A 264 -0.06 -27.79 36.39
N PRO A 265 1.27 -28.02 36.47
CA PRO A 265 2.14 -27.19 37.31
C PRO A 265 2.24 -25.74 36.83
N PHE A 266 2.09 -25.47 35.53
CA PHE A 266 2.08 -24.11 34.99
C PHE A 266 0.70 -23.45 35.15
N TYR A 267 -0.37 -24.19 34.85
CA TYR A 267 -1.73 -23.66 34.81
C TYR A 267 -2.25 -23.26 36.19
N PHE A 268 -1.94 -24.05 37.23
CA PHE A 268 -2.36 -23.76 38.61
C PHE A 268 -1.37 -22.88 39.38
N ASN A 269 -0.33 -22.36 38.73
CA ASN A 269 0.61 -21.45 39.39
C ASN A 269 0.08 -20.02 39.42
N GLY A 270 -0.33 -19.54 40.59
CA GLY A 270 -0.76 -18.16 40.82
C GLY A 270 -1.95 -17.74 39.94
N VAL A 271 -1.79 -16.62 39.21
CA VAL A 271 -2.84 -16.03 38.34
C VAL A 271 -2.92 -16.66 36.94
N ASN A 272 -2.09 -17.66 36.63
CA ASN A 272 -2.00 -18.25 35.30
C ASN A 272 -3.33 -18.87 34.84
N MET A 273 -4.11 -19.45 35.76
CA MET A 273 -5.42 -20.02 35.46
C MET A 273 -6.35 -18.96 34.84
N ILE A 274 -6.44 -17.77 35.46
CA ILE A 274 -7.30 -16.68 35.02
C ILE A 274 -6.76 -16.07 33.72
N SER A 275 -5.44 -15.85 33.64
CA SER A 275 -4.78 -15.28 32.46
C SER A 275 -4.94 -16.17 31.23
N VAL A 276 -4.69 -17.47 31.34
CA VAL A 276 -4.83 -18.43 30.23
C VAL A 276 -6.29 -18.56 29.80
N ALA A 277 -7.24 -18.58 30.73
CA ALA A 277 -8.66 -18.62 30.42
C ALA A 277 -9.11 -17.35 29.65
N ASN A 278 -8.72 -16.16 30.12
CA ASN A 278 -9.03 -14.89 29.47
C ASN A 278 -8.37 -14.78 28.08
N LEU A 279 -7.10 -15.16 27.96
CA LEU A 279 -6.37 -15.09 26.70
C LEU A 279 -6.96 -16.05 25.67
N ARG A 280 -7.35 -17.25 26.08
CA ARG A 280 -8.01 -18.24 25.20
C ARG A 280 -9.39 -17.76 24.74
N PHE A 281 -10.16 -17.10 25.61
CA PHE A 281 -11.43 -16.49 25.23
C PHE A 281 -11.25 -15.33 24.22
N ARG A 282 -10.27 -14.44 24.47
CA ARG A 282 -9.96 -13.32 23.56
C ARG A 282 -9.42 -13.80 22.22
N MET A 283 -8.50 -14.76 22.20
CA MET A 283 -7.98 -15.34 20.96
C MET A 283 -9.11 -15.98 20.15
N ARG A 284 -10.05 -16.67 20.79
CA ARG A 284 -11.18 -17.28 20.08
C ARG A 284 -12.11 -16.27 19.42
N THR A 285 -12.28 -15.09 20.01
CA THR A 285 -13.21 -14.05 19.52
C THR A 285 -12.54 -13.01 18.63
N GLN A 286 -11.22 -12.82 18.75
CA GLN A 286 -10.49 -11.73 18.09
C GLN A 286 -9.28 -12.19 17.25
N ALA A 287 -9.02 -13.49 17.11
CA ALA A 287 -7.85 -13.97 16.37
C ALA A 287 -7.81 -13.51 14.90
N LYS A 288 -8.96 -13.44 14.22
CA LYS A 288 -9.00 -12.94 12.83
C LYS A 288 -8.53 -11.49 12.73
N MET A 289 -9.01 -10.64 13.65
CA MET A 289 -8.58 -9.24 13.72
C MET A 289 -7.09 -9.12 14.05
N MET A 290 -6.60 -9.91 15.02
CA MET A 290 -5.17 -9.94 15.33
C MET A 290 -4.33 -10.40 14.13
N ALA A 291 -4.76 -11.44 13.41
CA ALA A 291 -4.08 -11.93 12.22
C ALA A 291 -4.00 -10.86 11.13
N THR A 292 -5.09 -10.15 10.88
CA THR A 292 -5.13 -9.04 9.92
C THR A 292 -4.15 -7.92 10.32
N ILE A 293 -4.09 -7.55 11.60
CA ILE A 293 -3.16 -6.53 12.09
C ILE A 293 -1.71 -7.01 11.92
N SER A 294 -1.39 -8.26 12.26
CA SER A 294 -0.06 -8.82 12.08
C SER A 294 0.38 -8.86 10.62
N ILE A 295 -0.51 -9.23 9.71
CA ILE A 295 -0.23 -9.24 8.26
C ILE A 295 0.00 -7.81 7.75
N LEU A 296 -0.81 -6.85 8.18
CA LEU A 296 -0.62 -5.43 7.84
C LEU A 296 0.77 -4.95 8.27
N ILE A 297 1.16 -5.21 9.52
CA ILE A 297 2.49 -4.83 10.04
C ILE A 297 3.59 -5.52 9.21
N ALA A 298 3.48 -6.81 8.93
CA ALA A 298 4.45 -7.55 8.14
C ALA A 298 4.60 -6.96 6.72
N ILE A 299 3.50 -6.67 6.03
CA ILE A 299 3.53 -6.03 4.70
C ILE A 299 4.23 -4.68 4.77
N THR A 300 3.93 -3.85 5.79
CA THR A 300 4.57 -2.54 5.93
C THR A 300 6.08 -2.63 6.16
N LEU A 301 6.55 -3.52 7.04
CA LEU A 301 7.98 -3.71 7.27
C LEU A 301 8.68 -4.26 6.02
N SER A 302 8.07 -5.24 5.35
CA SER A 302 8.62 -5.80 4.11
C SER A 302 8.71 -4.76 3.00
N ALA A 303 7.73 -3.88 2.86
CA ALA A 303 7.76 -2.81 1.86
C ALA A 303 8.88 -1.79 2.14
N ILE A 304 9.10 -1.43 3.41
CA ILE A 304 10.22 -0.57 3.82
C ILE A 304 11.57 -1.24 3.52
N GLY A 305 11.71 -2.51 3.91
CA GLY A 305 12.93 -3.29 3.65
C GLY A 305 13.21 -3.44 2.16
N PHE A 306 12.18 -3.76 1.37
CA PHE A 306 12.28 -3.86 -0.09
C PHE A 306 12.67 -2.54 -0.74
N THR A 307 12.12 -1.41 -0.28
CA THR A 307 12.50 -0.10 -0.81
C THR A 307 13.96 0.24 -0.50
N GLY A 308 14.42 -0.06 0.72
CA GLY A 308 15.83 0.15 1.11
C GLY A 308 16.80 -0.72 0.30
N THR A 309 16.49 -2.00 0.10
CA THR A 309 17.34 -2.90 -0.71
C THR A 309 17.31 -2.54 -2.20
N LEU A 310 16.16 -2.12 -2.73
CA LEU A 310 16.08 -1.60 -4.09
C LEU A 310 16.91 -0.33 -4.28
N TYR A 311 16.87 0.60 -3.33
CA TYR A 311 17.66 1.82 -3.38
C TYR A 311 19.17 1.52 -3.44
N GLU A 312 19.67 0.68 -2.53
CA GLU A 312 21.07 0.26 -2.54
C GLU A 312 21.44 -0.52 -3.80
N ASN A 313 20.52 -1.33 -4.33
CA ASN A 313 20.76 -2.08 -5.58
C ASN A 313 20.85 -1.14 -6.80
N ILE A 314 19.97 -0.15 -6.90
CA ILE A 314 20.01 0.87 -7.96
C ILE A 314 21.27 1.72 -7.81
N ARG A 315 21.64 2.12 -6.59
CA ARG A 315 22.88 2.86 -6.31
C ARG A 315 24.11 2.06 -6.74
N ALA A 316 24.23 0.82 -6.30
CA ALA A 316 25.34 -0.05 -6.67
C ALA A 316 25.39 -0.31 -8.19
N GLN A 317 24.23 -0.45 -8.86
CA GLN A 317 24.20 -0.52 -10.31
C GLN A 317 24.66 0.79 -10.94
N SER A 318 24.20 1.94 -10.47
CA SER A 318 24.60 3.25 -11.01
C SER A 318 26.10 3.53 -10.88
N GLU A 319 26.73 3.14 -9.77
CA GLU A 319 28.18 3.23 -9.57
C GLU A 319 28.95 2.31 -10.55
N ASN A 320 28.39 1.15 -10.89
CA ASN A 320 28.97 0.22 -11.86
C ASN A 320 28.75 0.66 -13.33
N PHE A 321 27.64 1.35 -13.64
CA PHE A 321 27.31 1.79 -15.00
C PHE A 321 27.87 3.18 -15.35
N ILE A 322 28.05 4.06 -14.36
CA ILE A 322 28.57 5.43 -14.54
C ILE A 322 29.91 5.50 -13.82
N SER A 323 30.94 4.85 -14.37
CA SER A 323 32.32 4.89 -13.87
C SER A 323 33.02 6.22 -14.21
N THR A 324 32.27 7.32 -14.32
CA THR A 324 32.79 8.63 -14.76
C THR A 324 32.29 9.72 -13.83
N ASP A 325 33.21 10.34 -13.10
CA ASP A 325 32.91 11.41 -12.13
C ASP A 325 32.35 12.67 -12.80
N TYR A 326 32.62 12.87 -14.10
CA TYR A 326 32.16 14.01 -14.90
C TYR A 326 31.82 13.60 -16.33
N GLN A 327 30.66 14.04 -16.82
CA GLN A 327 30.27 13.91 -18.23
C GLN A 327 30.20 15.30 -18.87
N ILE A 328 31.12 15.57 -19.80
CA ILE A 328 31.07 16.78 -20.62
C ILE A 328 30.21 16.48 -21.85
N SER A 329 28.97 16.97 -21.85
CA SER A 329 28.09 16.90 -23.03
C SER A 329 28.62 17.85 -24.10
N ASN A 330 28.78 17.35 -25.32
CA ASN A 330 29.56 17.98 -26.38
C ASN A 330 28.78 19.15 -27.01
N GLY A 331 28.77 20.30 -26.33
CA GLY A 331 28.24 21.56 -26.84
C GLY A 331 29.31 22.53 -27.37
N ASN A 332 30.60 22.29 -27.11
CA ASN A 332 31.70 23.15 -27.56
C ASN A 332 33.03 22.38 -27.65
N GLU A 333 33.43 21.98 -28.86
CA GLU A 333 34.64 21.16 -29.11
C GLU A 333 35.94 21.81 -28.62
N ALA A 334 36.00 23.15 -28.53
CA ALA A 334 37.15 23.88 -28.00
C ALA A 334 37.33 23.70 -26.48
N ALA A 335 36.23 23.57 -25.73
CA ALA A 335 36.29 23.34 -24.28
C ALA A 335 36.71 21.89 -23.96
N ALA A 336 36.26 20.93 -24.77
CA ALA A 336 36.64 19.53 -24.64
C ALA A 336 38.15 19.31 -24.90
N LYS A 337 38.72 19.96 -25.92
CA LYS A 337 40.17 19.89 -26.19
C LYS A 337 41.03 20.46 -25.07
N LYS A 338 40.64 21.61 -24.50
CA LYS A 338 41.34 22.20 -23.33
C LYS A 338 41.26 21.29 -22.09
N PHE A 339 40.12 20.62 -21.87
CA PHE A 339 39.98 19.69 -20.76
C PHE A 339 40.88 18.47 -20.91
N ILE A 340 40.98 17.89 -22.12
CA ILE A 340 41.87 16.75 -22.41
C ILE A 340 43.35 17.12 -22.20
N GLU A 341 43.74 18.33 -22.60
CA GLU A 341 45.12 18.84 -22.44
C GLU A 341 45.49 19.02 -20.96
N ILE A 342 44.57 19.56 -20.15
CA ILE A 342 44.77 19.73 -18.70
C ILE A 342 44.72 18.36 -17.99
N ALA A 343 43.78 17.47 -18.35
CA ALA A 343 43.64 16.15 -17.74
C ALA A 343 44.85 15.24 -18.00
N GLY A 344 45.44 15.34 -19.21
CA GLY A 344 46.69 14.67 -19.56
C GLY A 344 47.91 15.17 -18.76
N ALA A 345 47.93 16.45 -18.37
CA ALA A 345 48.99 17.01 -17.53
C ALA A 345 48.87 16.58 -16.04
N THR A 346 47.66 16.25 -15.57
CA THR A 346 47.38 15.86 -14.18
C THR A 346 47.23 14.35 -13.94
N ASN A 347 47.58 13.50 -14.92
CA ASN A 347 47.56 12.04 -14.79
C ASN A 347 46.18 11.44 -14.44
N ILE A 348 45.10 12.08 -14.89
CA ILE A 348 43.72 11.63 -14.68
C ILE A 348 43.37 10.60 -15.76
N SER A 349 42.91 9.41 -15.37
CA SER A 349 42.47 8.38 -16.31
C SER A 349 41.16 8.82 -17.00
N TYR A 350 41.16 8.93 -18.32
CA TYR A 350 39.98 9.34 -19.10
C TYR A 350 39.66 8.33 -20.21
N GLN A 351 38.37 8.07 -20.44
CA GLN A 351 37.89 7.34 -21.62
C GLN A 351 37.37 8.33 -22.66
N ASN A 352 38.02 8.36 -23.83
CA ASN A 352 37.88 9.44 -24.81
C ASN A 352 36.58 9.41 -25.64
N LYS A 353 35.69 8.42 -25.42
CA LYS A 353 34.45 8.29 -26.17
C LYS A 353 33.49 7.28 -25.54
N VAL A 354 32.53 7.78 -24.75
CA VAL A 354 31.28 7.06 -24.56
C VAL A 354 30.27 7.71 -25.51
N THR A 355 30.15 7.17 -26.71
CA THR A 355 29.02 7.51 -27.58
C THR A 355 27.79 6.90 -26.93
N LEU A 356 27.09 7.66 -26.06
CA LEU A 356 25.71 7.34 -25.76
C LEU A 356 24.95 7.50 -27.08
N LEU A 357 24.64 6.36 -27.72
CA LEU A 357 23.54 6.30 -28.67
C LEU A 357 22.34 6.80 -27.88
N THR A 358 22.03 8.09 -28.02
CA THR A 358 20.78 8.64 -27.51
C THR A 358 19.73 8.02 -28.41
N GLU A 359 19.27 6.83 -28.02
CA GLU A 359 18.21 6.13 -28.71
C GLU A 359 16.94 6.96 -28.47
N LYS A 360 16.72 7.96 -29.32
CA LYS A 360 15.38 8.12 -29.87
C LYS A 360 15.06 6.74 -30.43
N SER A 361 14.26 5.96 -29.71
CA SER A 361 13.81 4.64 -30.12
C SER A 361 12.96 4.78 -31.39
N THR A 362 13.66 4.99 -32.50
CA THR A 362 13.11 4.93 -33.83
C THR A 362 13.18 3.45 -34.15
N PHE A 363 12.04 2.75 -34.08
CA PHE A 363 11.95 1.36 -34.46
C PHE A 363 12.49 1.20 -35.89
N ILE A 364 13.70 0.66 -36.01
CA ILE A 364 14.31 0.35 -37.30
C ILE A 364 13.73 -0.98 -37.75
N SER A 365 13.21 -1.07 -38.98
CA SER A 365 12.73 -2.34 -39.53
C SER A 365 13.88 -3.34 -39.59
N GLU A 366 13.59 -4.63 -39.41
CA GLU A 366 14.61 -5.70 -39.43
C GLU A 366 15.45 -5.70 -40.72
N SER A 367 14.87 -5.26 -41.84
CA SER A 367 15.56 -5.06 -43.11
C SER A 367 16.69 -4.02 -43.02
N LYS A 368 16.40 -2.86 -42.41
CA LYS A 368 17.34 -1.74 -42.31
C LYS A 368 18.40 -1.98 -41.22
N TYR A 369 18.07 -2.76 -40.18
CA TYR A 369 19.06 -3.28 -39.22
C TYR A 369 20.06 -4.23 -39.90
N ARG A 370 19.59 -5.17 -40.72
CA ARG A 370 20.48 -6.11 -41.44
C ARG A 370 21.36 -5.40 -42.47
N GLU A 371 20.86 -4.35 -43.11
CA GLU A 371 21.61 -3.52 -44.06
C GLU A 371 22.74 -2.74 -43.37
N LEU A 372 22.44 -2.09 -42.25
CA LEU A 372 23.45 -1.39 -41.43
C LEU A 372 24.49 -2.35 -40.85
N MET A 373 24.06 -3.52 -40.37
CA MET A 373 24.99 -4.50 -39.81
C MET A 373 25.91 -5.13 -40.87
N LYS A 374 25.45 -5.25 -42.13
CA LYS A 374 26.30 -5.66 -43.25
C LYS A 374 27.33 -4.60 -43.64
N GLN A 375 27.01 -3.31 -43.49
CA GLN A 375 27.95 -2.22 -43.77
C GLN A 375 29.02 -2.07 -42.69
N ILE A 376 28.71 -2.43 -41.45
CA ILE A 376 29.63 -2.30 -40.31
C ILE A 376 30.49 -3.56 -40.13
N PHE A 377 29.90 -4.74 -40.32
CA PHE A 377 30.58 -6.02 -40.19
C PHE A 377 30.50 -6.74 -41.53
N ASP A 378 31.60 -6.73 -42.28
CA ASP A 378 31.72 -7.27 -43.63
C ASP A 378 31.71 -8.81 -43.69
N GLN A 379 30.80 -9.46 -42.92
CA GLN A 379 30.21 -10.80 -43.12
C GLN A 379 29.26 -11.22 -41.98
N ASN A 380 28.22 -11.99 -42.38
CA ASN A 380 27.20 -12.72 -41.60
C ASN A 380 26.71 -12.13 -40.26
N VAL A 381 25.61 -11.38 -40.34
CA VAL A 381 24.81 -10.87 -39.21
C VAL A 381 24.17 -12.05 -38.44
N PRO A 382 24.42 -12.22 -37.13
CA PRO A 382 23.81 -13.28 -36.34
C PRO A 382 22.28 -13.07 -36.19
N PRO A 383 21.48 -14.15 -36.14
CA PRO A 383 20.03 -14.02 -36.04
C PRO A 383 19.60 -13.47 -34.67
N LEU A 384 18.72 -12.47 -34.68
CA LEU A 384 18.09 -11.90 -33.49
C LEU A 384 17.21 -12.96 -32.82
N LYS A 385 17.58 -13.40 -31.61
CA LYS A 385 16.67 -14.19 -30.75
C LYS A 385 15.57 -13.25 -30.25
N LYS A 386 14.34 -13.49 -30.71
CA LYS A 386 13.13 -12.84 -30.14
C LYS A 386 13.02 -13.23 -28.66
N LYS A 387 12.96 -12.22 -27.79
CA LYS A 387 12.57 -12.34 -26.39
C LYS A 387 11.24 -11.66 -26.19
#